data_AF-A0A2B2LWC1-F1
#
_entry.id   AF-A0A2B2LWC1-F1
#
_cell.length_a   1.000
_cell.length_b   1.000
_cell.length_c   1.000
_cell.angle_alpha   90.00
_cell.angle_beta   90.00
_cell.angle_gamma   90.00
#
_symmetry.space_group_name_H-M   'P 1'
#
loop_
_entity.id
_entity.type
_entity.pdbx_description
1 polymer ?
#
loop_
_entity_poly.entity_id
_entity_poly.type
_entity_poly.pdbx_seq_one_letter_code
_entity_poly.pdbx_strand_id
1 'polypeptide(L)'
;MKTVLYKYIKLDQEDFVYILRNYNYPNVTDVNGFIWSILDWLFDKEFDNWEEDFLIEYFRQSLKANRKDGLELLKDNTSLELISSFEDIYLNRIIIFSNSFHYFDEEATIEEKLSNLQMVINDKPLNNYEFVHSHENKFTQVCDIVVGIIRTWLTYINKSSLEKIKEDFLNCSEEELDNVVRFVDIMNNSRQENKAFEHWSTDLHIAKKISYFLDLVSLRGKNINSRI
;
A
#
# COMPACT_ATOMS: atom_id res chain seq x y z
N MET A 1 -4.07 7.17 14.61
CA MET A 1 -5.52 7.02 14.31
C MET A 1 -5.79 6.12 13.09
N LYS A 2 -5.49 6.51 11.83
CA LYS A 2 -5.81 5.70 10.63
C LYS A 2 -5.28 4.25 10.69
N THR A 3 -4.03 4.07 11.11
CA THR A 3 -3.42 2.74 11.30
C THR A 3 -4.20 1.87 12.29
N VAL A 4 -4.62 2.46 13.42
CA VAL A 4 -5.38 1.76 14.47
C VAL A 4 -6.74 1.34 13.91
N LEU A 5 -7.46 2.26 13.26
CA LEU A 5 -8.73 1.96 12.62
C LEU A 5 -8.60 0.82 11.58
N TYR A 6 -7.58 0.88 10.72
CA TYR A 6 -7.32 -0.16 9.72
C TYR A 6 -7.05 -1.54 10.34
N LYS A 7 -6.30 -1.59 11.44
CA LYS A 7 -6.06 -2.84 12.19
C LYS A 7 -7.38 -3.50 12.61
N TYR A 8 -8.31 -2.73 13.19
CA TYR A 8 -9.61 -3.24 13.62
C TYR A 8 -10.55 -3.56 12.45
N ILE A 9 -10.51 -2.80 11.35
CA ILE A 9 -11.23 -3.15 10.12
C ILE A 9 -10.74 -4.48 9.57
N LYS A 10 -9.43 -4.75 9.62
CA LYS A 10 -8.86 -6.02 9.13
C LYS A 10 -9.31 -7.23 9.94
N LEU A 11 -9.54 -7.06 11.24
CA LEU A 11 -10.04 -8.12 12.12
C LEU A 11 -11.54 -8.38 11.92
N ASP A 12 -12.27 -7.39 11.41
CA ASP A 12 -13.72 -7.38 11.33
C ASP A 12 -14.19 -6.68 10.05
N GLN A 13 -13.77 -7.25 8.92
CA GLN A 13 -13.94 -6.64 7.61
C GLN A 13 -15.40 -6.71 7.14
N GLU A 14 -16.09 -7.81 7.46
CA GLU A 14 -17.46 -8.05 7.01
C GLU A 14 -18.42 -7.01 7.59
N ASP A 15 -18.40 -6.80 8.91
CA ASP A 15 -19.28 -5.84 9.58
C ASP A 15 -18.95 -4.40 9.16
N PHE A 16 -17.67 -4.06 9.02
CA PHE A 16 -17.29 -2.73 8.56
C PHE A 16 -17.76 -2.47 7.11
N VAL A 17 -17.58 -3.44 6.20
CA VAL A 17 -18.06 -3.33 4.82
C VAL A 17 -19.59 -3.27 4.77
N TYR A 18 -20.29 -3.98 5.65
CA TYR A 18 -21.75 -3.90 5.78
C TYR A 18 -22.19 -2.47 6.13
N ILE A 19 -21.52 -1.80 7.06
CA ILE A 19 -21.77 -0.40 7.39
C ILE A 19 -21.56 0.49 6.15
N LEU A 20 -20.44 0.35 5.45
CA LEU A 20 -20.17 1.15 4.24
C LEU A 20 -21.29 1.00 3.20
N ARG A 21 -21.75 -0.24 2.97
CA ARG A 21 -22.81 -0.55 2.00
C ARG A 21 -24.17 0.03 2.42
N ASN A 22 -24.55 -0.12 3.68
CA ASN A 22 -25.85 0.36 4.19
C ASN A 22 -26.04 1.86 4.03
N TYR A 23 -24.94 2.61 4.07
CA TYR A 23 -24.95 4.06 3.94
C TYR A 23 -24.42 4.54 2.58
N ASN A 24 -24.38 3.66 1.56
CA ASN A 24 -23.99 3.98 0.19
C ASN A 24 -22.60 4.65 0.06
N TYR A 25 -21.69 4.39 1.00
CA TYR A 25 -20.35 4.96 1.01
C TYR A 25 -19.66 4.73 -0.36
N PRO A 26 -18.90 5.73 -0.88
CA PRO A 26 -18.57 7.02 -0.29
C PRO A 26 -19.61 8.13 -0.46
N ASN A 27 -20.84 7.82 -0.89
CA ASN A 27 -21.92 8.81 -1.03
C ASN A 27 -22.95 8.70 0.11
N VAL A 28 -22.58 9.22 1.28
CA VAL A 28 -23.34 9.09 2.52
C VAL A 28 -24.42 10.16 2.62
N THR A 29 -25.67 9.77 2.48
CA THR A 29 -26.84 10.67 2.61
C THR A 29 -27.35 10.76 4.05
N ASP A 30 -27.31 9.66 4.81
CA ASP A 30 -27.63 9.65 6.24
C ASP A 30 -26.34 9.69 7.08
N VAL A 31 -25.83 10.90 7.28
CA VAL A 31 -24.60 11.15 8.06
C VAL A 31 -24.75 10.69 9.51
N ASN A 32 -25.92 10.89 10.13
CA ASN A 32 -26.11 10.56 11.54
C ASN A 32 -26.16 9.06 11.75
N GLY A 33 -26.90 8.33 10.92
CA GLY A 33 -26.93 6.88 10.94
C GLY A 33 -25.54 6.30 10.70
N PHE A 34 -24.83 6.78 9.67
CA PHE A 34 -23.48 6.32 9.35
C PHE A 34 -22.51 6.49 10.51
N ILE A 35 -22.49 7.67 11.14
CA ILE A 35 -21.66 7.94 12.31
C ILE A 35 -22.04 7.03 13.47
N TRP A 36 -23.33 6.85 13.75
CA TRP A 36 -23.76 5.98 14.85
C TRP A 36 -23.38 4.52 14.62
N SER A 37 -23.53 4.01 13.40
CA SER A 37 -23.11 2.64 13.07
C SER A 37 -21.59 2.45 13.21
N ILE A 38 -20.78 3.45 12.86
CA ILE A 38 -19.33 3.38 13.13
C ILE A 38 -19.03 3.40 14.65
N LEU A 39 -19.73 4.25 15.41
CA LEU A 39 -19.53 4.33 16.87
C LEU A 39 -19.95 3.05 17.58
N ASP A 40 -21.05 2.45 17.16
CA ASP A 40 -21.58 1.18 17.65
C ASP A 40 -20.62 0.03 17.30
N TRP A 41 -20.14 -0.03 16.06
CA TRP A 41 -19.11 -0.99 15.64
C TRP A 41 -17.81 -0.90 16.45
N LEU A 42 -17.44 0.32 16.86
CA LEU A 42 -16.28 0.51 17.72
C LEU A 42 -16.57 0.15 19.18
N PHE A 43 -17.82 0.12 19.63
CA PHE A 43 -18.22 0.12 21.05
C PHE A 43 -17.58 -1.03 21.84
N ASP A 44 -17.71 -2.26 21.32
CA ASP A 44 -17.27 -3.49 21.98
C ASP A 44 -15.83 -3.91 21.63
N LYS A 45 -15.06 -3.06 20.93
CA LYS A 45 -13.69 -3.41 20.56
C LYS A 45 -12.73 -3.23 21.72
N GLU A 46 -11.96 -4.27 22.00
CA GLU A 46 -10.86 -4.22 22.97
C GLU A 46 -9.59 -3.66 22.31
N PHE A 47 -9.02 -2.62 22.92
CA PHE A 47 -7.81 -1.96 22.43
C PHE A 47 -6.55 -2.51 23.11
N ASP A 48 -5.52 -2.83 22.32
CA ASP A 48 -4.34 -3.54 22.82
C ASP A 48 -3.54 -2.74 23.87
N ASN A 49 -3.62 -1.41 23.82
CA ASN A 49 -2.86 -0.52 24.69
C ASN A 49 -3.54 0.85 24.83
N TRP A 50 -3.06 1.65 25.78
CA TRP A 50 -3.61 2.97 26.10
C TRP A 50 -3.56 3.94 24.90
N GLU A 51 -2.54 3.84 24.04
CA GLU A 51 -2.36 4.77 22.91
C GLU A 51 -3.42 4.50 21.84
N GLU A 52 -3.70 3.23 21.56
CA GLU A 52 -4.79 2.83 20.66
C GLU A 52 -6.14 3.27 21.20
N ASP A 53 -6.40 3.03 22.50
CA ASP A 53 -7.62 3.46 23.19
C ASP A 53 -7.82 4.98 23.10
N PHE A 54 -6.79 5.76 23.44
CA PHE A 54 -6.81 7.22 23.34
C PHE A 54 -7.10 7.71 21.91
N LEU A 55 -6.45 7.11 20.89
CA LEU A 55 -6.64 7.51 19.49
C LEU A 55 -8.04 7.18 18.98
N ILE A 56 -8.64 6.08 19.43
CA ILE A 56 -10.00 5.71 19.06
C ILE A 56 -11.02 6.56 19.81
N GLU A 57 -10.79 6.87 21.08
CA GLU A 57 -11.68 7.78 21.82
C GLU A 57 -11.64 9.19 21.20
N TYR A 58 -10.45 9.68 20.82
CA TYR A 58 -10.32 10.92 20.06
C TYR A 58 -11.11 10.87 18.74
N PHE A 59 -11.05 9.75 18.02
CA PHE A 59 -11.85 9.54 16.80
C PHE A 59 -13.35 9.55 17.07
N ARG A 60 -13.81 8.83 18.10
CA ARG A 60 -15.23 8.80 18.54
C ARG A 60 -15.74 10.19 18.87
N GLN A 61 -14.96 10.98 19.63
CA GLN A 61 -15.33 12.35 19.99
C GLN A 61 -15.33 13.27 18.76
N SER A 62 -14.37 13.11 17.84
CA SER A 62 -14.34 13.86 16.58
C SER A 62 -15.58 13.58 15.72
N LEU A 63 -15.97 12.31 15.59
CA LEU A 63 -17.21 11.93 14.89
C LEU A 63 -18.45 12.54 15.57
N LYS A 64 -18.52 12.52 16.91
CA LYS A 64 -19.64 13.10 17.68
C LYS A 64 -19.73 14.62 17.51
N ALA A 65 -18.59 15.32 17.53
CA ALA A 65 -18.52 16.77 17.43
C ALA A 65 -18.97 17.27 16.05
N ASN A 66 -18.54 16.60 14.98
CA ASN A 66 -18.79 17.04 13.60
C ASN A 66 -20.11 16.49 13.00
N ARG A 67 -21.00 15.90 13.81
CA ARG A 67 -22.28 15.31 13.33
C ARG A 67 -23.15 16.33 12.57
N LYS A 68 -23.11 17.59 12.99
CA LYS A 68 -23.92 18.67 12.42
C LYS A 68 -23.24 19.34 11.22
N ASP A 69 -21.93 19.22 11.13
CA ASP A 69 -21.12 19.85 10.08
C ASP A 69 -21.15 19.02 8.78
N GLY A 70 -21.73 17.82 8.83
CA GLY A 70 -21.82 16.91 7.70
C GLY A 70 -20.48 16.23 7.40
N LEU A 71 -20.49 15.37 6.38
CA LEU A 71 -19.29 14.72 5.86
C LEU A 71 -19.14 15.14 4.39
N GLU A 72 -18.66 16.36 4.14
CA GLU A 72 -18.62 16.95 2.79
C GLU A 72 -17.82 16.13 1.78
N LEU A 73 -16.74 15.47 2.21
CA LEU A 73 -15.97 14.57 1.35
C LEU A 73 -16.72 13.28 0.98
N LEU A 74 -17.84 13.00 1.65
CA LEU A 74 -18.67 11.82 1.42
C LEU A 74 -20.01 12.18 0.75
N LYS A 75 -20.04 13.29 0.01
CA LYS A 75 -21.18 13.70 -0.82
C LYS A 75 -20.76 13.74 -2.29
N ASP A 76 -21.75 13.59 -3.17
CA ASP A 76 -21.59 13.72 -4.62
C ASP A 76 -20.53 12.78 -5.22
N ASN A 77 -20.29 11.64 -4.56
CA ASN A 77 -19.45 10.56 -5.06
C ASN A 77 -20.30 9.47 -5.75
N THR A 78 -19.65 8.59 -6.51
CA THR A 78 -20.27 7.36 -7.01
C THR A 78 -20.56 6.43 -5.84
N SER A 79 -21.84 6.12 -5.60
CA SER A 79 -22.24 5.20 -4.53
C SER A 79 -21.63 3.82 -4.71
N LEU A 80 -21.16 3.21 -3.61
CA LEU A 80 -20.59 1.86 -3.56
C LEU A 80 -19.27 1.67 -4.33
N GLU A 81 -18.63 2.76 -4.79
CA GLU A 81 -17.32 2.73 -5.44
C GLU A 81 -16.23 3.21 -4.48
N LEU A 82 -15.37 2.31 -4.01
CA LEU A 82 -14.26 2.65 -3.11
C LEU A 82 -13.03 3.19 -3.86
N ILE A 83 -12.74 2.60 -5.01
CA ILE A 83 -11.60 2.92 -5.87
C ILE A 83 -12.10 2.82 -7.31
N SER A 84 -12.10 3.95 -8.01
CA SER A 84 -12.58 4.04 -9.41
C SER A 84 -11.51 3.70 -10.44
N SER A 85 -10.22 3.83 -10.07
CA SER A 85 -9.11 3.72 -11.00
C SER A 85 -7.76 3.61 -10.29
N PHE A 86 -6.77 3.04 -10.99
CA PHE A 86 -5.36 3.13 -10.62
C PHE A 86 -4.54 3.93 -11.65
N GLU A 87 -5.19 4.66 -12.55
CA GLU A 87 -4.51 5.44 -13.62
C GLU A 87 -3.49 6.44 -13.07
N ASP A 88 -3.79 7.04 -11.91
CA ASP A 88 -2.90 7.99 -11.24
C ASP A 88 -1.52 7.38 -10.94
N ILE A 89 -1.45 6.07 -10.68
CA ILE A 89 -0.18 5.38 -10.45
C ILE A 89 0.65 5.37 -11.74
N TYR A 90 0.02 5.12 -12.90
CA TYR A 90 0.69 5.13 -14.20
C TYR A 90 1.09 6.55 -14.60
N LEU A 91 0.16 7.50 -14.51
CA LEU A 91 0.41 8.92 -14.77
C LEU A 91 1.59 9.45 -13.95
N ASN A 92 1.63 9.11 -12.65
CA ASN A 92 2.72 9.51 -11.78
C ASN A 92 4.09 9.03 -12.31
N ARG A 93 4.20 7.80 -12.80
CA ARG A 93 5.46 7.27 -13.37
C ARG A 93 5.84 7.98 -14.67
N ILE A 94 4.89 8.15 -15.57
CA ILE A 94 5.09 8.81 -16.87
C ILE A 94 5.60 10.25 -16.65
N ILE A 95 5.00 10.98 -15.70
CA ILE A 95 5.31 12.38 -15.39
C ILE A 95 6.66 12.52 -14.65
N ILE A 96 6.87 11.77 -13.56
CA ILE A 96 8.10 11.88 -12.73
C ILE A 96 9.33 11.51 -13.57
N PHE A 97 9.20 10.51 -14.44
CA PHE A 97 10.26 10.04 -15.31
C PHE A 97 10.00 10.45 -16.77
N SER A 98 9.71 11.74 -16.98
CA SER A 98 9.42 12.30 -18.31
C SER A 98 10.55 12.19 -19.33
N ASN A 99 11.79 11.96 -18.88
CA ASN A 99 12.96 11.72 -19.74
C ASN A 99 13.22 10.23 -20.03
N SER A 100 12.44 9.32 -19.44
CA SER A 100 12.51 7.88 -19.68
C SER A 100 11.37 7.42 -20.58
N PHE A 101 11.56 6.33 -21.31
CA PHE A 101 10.49 5.65 -22.02
C PHE A 101 9.98 4.45 -21.21
N HIS A 102 8.66 4.32 -21.04
CA HIS A 102 8.02 3.31 -20.19
C HIS A 102 7.33 2.24 -21.03
N TYR A 103 7.59 0.99 -20.71
CA TYR A 103 6.86 -0.15 -21.27
C TYR A 103 5.98 -0.72 -20.16
N PHE A 104 4.66 -0.60 -20.32
CA PHE A 104 3.69 -1.17 -19.39
C PHE A 104 3.17 -2.50 -19.94
N ASP A 105 2.82 -3.42 -19.05
CA ASP A 105 2.06 -4.61 -19.42
C ASP A 105 0.62 -4.24 -19.77
N GLU A 106 -0.04 -5.07 -20.57
CA GLU A 106 -1.41 -4.81 -21.04
C GLU A 106 -2.40 -4.63 -19.89
N GLU A 107 -3.13 -3.52 -19.93
CA GLU A 107 -4.23 -3.24 -19.01
C GLU A 107 -5.27 -2.41 -19.77
N ALA A 108 -6.25 -3.09 -20.35
CA ALA A 108 -7.24 -2.49 -21.25
C ALA A 108 -7.98 -1.28 -20.65
N THR A 109 -8.28 -1.30 -19.34
CA THR A 109 -8.99 -0.22 -18.65
C THR A 109 -8.11 1.01 -18.49
N ILE A 110 -6.83 0.82 -18.13
CA ILE A 110 -5.87 1.90 -17.96
C ILE A 110 -5.45 2.44 -19.33
N GLU A 111 -5.25 1.57 -20.32
CA GLU A 111 -4.98 1.93 -21.72
C GLU A 111 -6.06 2.84 -22.28
N GLU A 112 -7.33 2.45 -22.14
CA GLU A 112 -8.46 3.26 -22.59
C GLU A 112 -8.46 4.63 -21.90
N LYS A 113 -8.29 4.66 -20.58
CA LYS A 113 -8.24 5.92 -19.82
C LYS A 113 -7.09 6.82 -20.25
N LEU A 114 -5.87 6.29 -20.38
CA LEU A 114 -4.69 7.06 -20.78
C LEU A 114 -4.75 7.53 -22.23
N SER A 115 -5.34 6.74 -23.13
CA SER A 115 -5.50 7.12 -24.55
C SER A 115 -6.38 8.35 -24.75
N ASN A 116 -7.31 8.59 -23.82
CA ASN A 116 -8.21 9.75 -23.82
C ASN A 116 -7.58 11.00 -23.20
N LEU A 117 -6.37 10.91 -22.62
CA LEU A 117 -5.70 12.02 -21.96
C LEU A 117 -4.62 12.65 -22.85
N GLN A 118 -4.64 13.98 -22.96
CA GLN A 118 -3.53 14.75 -23.53
C GLN A 118 -2.63 15.25 -22.41
N MET A 119 -1.45 14.63 -22.27
CA MET A 119 -0.45 15.04 -21.27
C MET A 119 0.55 16.03 -21.88
N VAL A 120 0.74 17.18 -21.23
CA VAL A 120 1.70 18.21 -21.66
C VAL A 120 2.53 18.66 -20.46
N ILE A 121 3.85 18.65 -20.61
CA ILE A 121 4.81 19.19 -19.63
C ILE A 121 5.72 20.19 -20.35
N ASN A 122 5.80 21.43 -19.84
CA ASN A 122 6.61 22.50 -20.45
C ASN A 122 6.32 22.69 -21.95
N ASP A 123 5.03 22.77 -22.31
CA ASP A 123 4.52 22.90 -23.68
C ASP A 123 4.91 21.75 -24.64
N LYS A 124 5.40 20.63 -24.11
CA LYS A 124 5.71 19.42 -24.90
C LYS A 124 4.73 18.29 -24.59
N PRO A 125 4.16 17.64 -25.61
CA PRO A 125 3.35 16.45 -25.40
C PRO A 125 4.19 15.33 -24.83
N LEU A 126 3.64 14.61 -23.87
CA LEU A 126 4.30 13.53 -23.15
C LEU A 126 3.92 12.18 -23.78
N ASN A 127 4.75 11.73 -24.74
CA ASN A 127 4.55 10.49 -25.49
C ASN A 127 5.67 9.48 -25.19
N ASN A 128 5.98 9.29 -23.91
CA ASN A 128 7.12 8.50 -23.44
C ASN A 128 6.70 7.16 -22.82
N TYR A 129 5.61 6.56 -23.31
CA TYR A 129 5.17 5.26 -22.84
C TYR A 129 4.45 4.49 -23.94
N GLU A 130 4.42 3.17 -23.80
CA GLU A 130 3.56 2.28 -24.57
C GLU A 130 3.13 1.07 -23.72
N PHE A 131 2.08 0.39 -24.16
CA PHE A 131 1.62 -0.87 -23.61
C PHE A 131 2.06 -2.01 -24.53
N VAL A 132 2.62 -3.07 -23.95
CA VAL A 132 3.20 -4.19 -24.69
C VAL A 132 2.63 -5.52 -24.19
N HIS A 133 2.45 -6.44 -25.12
CA HIS A 133 2.14 -7.84 -24.79
C HIS A 133 3.28 -8.45 -23.97
N SER A 134 3.00 -8.88 -22.73
CA SER A 134 4.02 -9.45 -21.81
C SER A 134 4.86 -10.57 -22.43
N HIS A 135 4.28 -11.44 -23.25
CA HIS A 135 5.00 -12.54 -23.89
C HIS A 135 5.93 -12.12 -25.04
N GLU A 136 5.77 -10.89 -25.56
CA GLU A 136 6.59 -10.35 -26.65
C GLU A 136 7.76 -9.49 -26.16
N ASN A 137 7.73 -9.04 -24.89
CA ASN A 137 8.77 -8.21 -24.31
C ASN A 137 9.52 -8.93 -23.17
N LYS A 138 10.81 -9.24 -23.42
CA LYS A 138 11.67 -9.91 -22.43
C LYS A 138 11.84 -9.12 -21.13
N PHE A 139 11.85 -7.79 -21.18
CA PHE A 139 12.00 -6.97 -19.98
C PHE A 139 10.73 -7.00 -19.13
N THR A 140 9.54 -6.99 -19.76
CA THR A 140 8.26 -7.19 -19.06
C THR A 140 8.24 -8.55 -18.34
N GLN A 141 8.72 -9.63 -18.97
CA GLN A 141 8.84 -10.95 -18.32
C GLN A 141 9.81 -10.95 -17.12
N VAL A 142 10.91 -10.19 -17.20
CA VAL A 142 11.82 -10.01 -16.07
C VAL A 142 11.12 -9.25 -14.94
N CYS A 143 10.32 -8.23 -15.27
CA CYS A 143 9.50 -7.51 -14.29
C CYS A 143 8.53 -8.45 -13.57
N ASP A 144 7.90 -9.41 -14.25
CA ASP A 144 7.00 -10.39 -13.61
C ASP A 144 7.70 -11.21 -12.53
N ILE A 145 8.93 -11.64 -12.80
CA ILE A 145 9.75 -12.38 -11.83
C ILE A 145 10.05 -11.50 -10.61
N VAL A 146 10.48 -10.25 -10.84
CA VAL A 146 10.79 -9.29 -9.76
C VAL A 146 9.55 -8.99 -8.92
N VAL A 147 8.41 -8.73 -9.57
CA VAL A 147 7.13 -8.49 -8.89
C VAL A 147 6.68 -9.73 -8.12
N GLY A 148 6.91 -10.93 -8.64
CA GLY A 148 6.67 -12.20 -7.95
C GLY A 148 7.48 -12.35 -6.66
N ILE A 149 8.77 -11.97 -6.68
CA ILE A 149 9.63 -11.97 -5.50
C ILE A 149 9.13 -10.95 -4.47
N ILE A 150 8.86 -9.71 -4.90
CA ILE A 150 8.35 -8.64 -4.01
C ILE A 150 7.01 -9.05 -3.40
N ARG A 151 6.10 -9.63 -4.19
CA ARG A 151 4.80 -10.13 -3.71
C ARG A 151 4.98 -11.22 -2.67
N THR A 152 5.89 -12.15 -2.90
CA THR A 152 6.18 -13.25 -1.96
C THR A 152 6.69 -12.69 -0.63
N TRP A 153 7.65 -11.76 -0.68
CA TRP A 153 8.17 -11.08 0.49
C TRP A 153 7.10 -10.29 1.24
N LEU A 154 6.31 -9.45 0.56
CA LEU A 154 5.23 -8.68 1.20
C LEU A 154 4.14 -9.57 1.77
N THR A 155 3.84 -10.70 1.13
CA THR A 155 2.88 -11.69 1.66
C THR A 155 3.40 -12.29 2.96
N TYR A 156 4.68 -12.64 3.01
CA TYR A 156 5.35 -13.11 4.23
C TYR A 156 5.28 -12.07 5.35
N ILE A 157 5.70 -10.83 5.07
CA ILE A 157 5.65 -9.72 6.04
C ILE A 157 4.23 -9.49 6.58
N ASN A 158 3.21 -9.56 5.71
CA ASN A 158 1.83 -9.37 6.12
C ASN A 158 1.35 -10.46 7.10
N LYS A 159 1.74 -11.71 6.88
CA LYS A 159 1.26 -12.88 7.66
C LYS A 159 2.08 -13.15 8.91
N SER A 160 3.35 -12.75 8.96
CA SER A 160 4.26 -13.09 10.07
C SER A 160 4.20 -12.07 11.21
N SER A 161 4.36 -12.52 12.46
CA SER A 161 4.64 -11.63 13.61
C SER A 161 6.13 -11.23 13.63
N LEU A 162 6.51 -10.26 14.47
CA LEU A 162 7.92 -9.88 14.62
C LEU A 162 8.74 -11.04 15.20
N GLU A 163 8.17 -11.79 16.13
CA GLU A 163 8.77 -12.98 16.75
C GLU A 163 8.99 -14.07 15.70
N LYS A 164 7.99 -14.30 14.83
CA LYS A 164 8.10 -15.27 13.74
C LYS A 164 9.18 -14.87 12.75
N ILE A 165 9.24 -13.59 12.36
CA ILE A 165 10.31 -13.07 11.49
C ILE A 165 11.68 -13.34 12.11
N LYS A 166 11.84 -13.03 13.40
CA LYS A 166 13.10 -13.27 14.11
C LYS A 166 13.47 -14.75 14.15
N GLU A 167 12.51 -15.62 14.46
CA GLU A 167 12.70 -17.06 14.52
C GLU A 167 13.10 -17.64 13.16
N ASP A 168 12.43 -17.24 12.08
CA ASP A 168 12.75 -17.68 10.73
C ASP A 168 14.18 -17.28 10.35
N PHE A 169 14.59 -16.05 10.63
CA PHE A 169 15.97 -15.60 10.40
C PHE A 169 17.02 -16.39 11.19
N LEU A 170 16.69 -16.89 12.38
CA LEU A 170 17.60 -17.70 13.18
C LEU A 170 17.71 -19.14 12.66
N ASN A 171 16.67 -19.62 11.97
CA ASN A 171 16.57 -20.98 11.46
C ASN A 171 16.91 -21.10 9.96
N CYS A 172 17.05 -20.00 9.22
CA CYS A 172 17.48 -20.02 7.83
C CYS A 172 18.89 -20.63 7.68
N SER A 173 19.07 -21.41 6.63
CA SER A 173 20.37 -21.86 6.16
C SER A 173 21.22 -20.69 5.65
N GLU A 174 22.53 -20.92 5.51
CA GLU A 174 23.43 -19.90 4.96
C GLU A 174 23.04 -19.49 3.52
N GLU A 175 22.57 -20.42 2.70
CA GLU A 175 22.15 -20.16 1.32
C GLU A 175 20.86 -19.31 1.27
N GLU A 176 19.87 -19.63 2.11
CA GLU A 176 18.64 -18.83 2.22
C GLU A 176 18.94 -17.41 2.70
N LEU A 177 19.85 -17.27 3.67
CA LEU A 177 20.29 -15.97 4.17
C LEU A 177 21.03 -15.17 3.10
N ASP A 178 21.92 -15.78 2.33
CA ASP A 178 22.64 -15.12 1.23
C ASP A 178 21.65 -14.59 0.17
N ASN A 179 20.63 -15.40 -0.17
CA ASN A 179 19.57 -14.98 -1.09
C ASN A 179 18.77 -13.78 -0.57
N VAL A 180 18.43 -13.78 0.72
CA VAL A 180 17.74 -12.66 1.37
C VAL A 180 18.60 -11.39 1.37
N VAL A 181 19.90 -11.51 1.67
CA VAL A 181 20.85 -10.39 1.61
C VAL A 181 20.91 -9.81 0.19
N ARG A 182 21.09 -10.65 -0.83
CA ARG A 182 21.11 -10.22 -2.24
C ARG A 182 19.84 -9.50 -2.65
N PHE A 183 18.68 -10.01 -2.25
CA PHE A 183 17.40 -9.36 -2.53
C PHE A 183 17.34 -7.95 -1.91
N VAL A 184 17.76 -7.81 -0.65
CA VAL A 184 17.80 -6.51 0.03
C VAL A 184 18.82 -5.57 -0.60
N ASP A 185 19.97 -6.08 -1.04
CA ASP A 185 20.97 -5.29 -1.76
C ASP A 185 20.43 -4.78 -3.09
N ILE A 186 19.67 -5.58 -3.85
CA ILE A 186 18.99 -5.12 -5.08
C ILE A 186 18.03 -3.96 -4.77
N MET A 187 17.22 -4.08 -3.71
CA MET A 187 16.31 -3.00 -3.30
C MET A 187 17.07 -1.73 -2.91
N ASN A 188 18.15 -1.88 -2.13
CA ASN A 188 18.98 -0.76 -1.69
C ASN A 188 19.70 -0.07 -2.86
N ASN A 189 20.25 -0.84 -3.80
CA ASN A 189 20.88 -0.31 -5.00
C ASN A 189 19.87 0.43 -5.87
N SER A 190 18.67 -0.13 -6.07
CA SER A 190 17.60 0.54 -6.81
C SER A 190 17.21 1.89 -6.17
N ARG A 191 17.11 1.94 -4.85
CA ARG A 191 16.84 3.17 -4.09
C ARG A 191 17.97 4.20 -4.23
N GLN A 192 19.23 3.76 -4.25
CA GLN A 192 20.39 4.63 -4.43
C GLN A 192 20.43 5.24 -5.83
N GLU A 193 20.11 4.45 -6.87
CA GLU A 193 19.98 4.93 -8.24
C GLU A 193 18.88 5.99 -8.36
N ASN A 194 17.70 5.71 -7.81
CA ASN A 194 16.64 6.71 -7.74
C ASN A 194 15.67 6.45 -6.58
N LYS A 195 15.54 7.44 -5.68
CA LYS A 195 14.60 7.37 -4.54
C LYS A 195 13.14 7.17 -4.97
N ALA A 196 12.76 7.60 -6.17
CA ALA A 196 11.41 7.42 -6.68
C ALA A 196 11.06 5.96 -7.03
N PHE A 197 12.05 5.06 -7.12
CA PHE A 197 11.81 3.61 -7.24
C PHE A 197 11.31 2.99 -5.93
N GLU A 198 11.61 3.61 -4.79
CA GLU A 198 11.02 3.26 -3.50
C GLU A 198 9.70 4.04 -3.33
N HIS A 199 8.61 3.47 -3.85
CA HIS A 199 7.27 4.02 -3.66
C HIS A 199 6.30 2.91 -3.28
N TRP A 200 5.81 2.96 -2.05
CA TRP A 200 4.73 2.12 -1.56
C TRP A 200 3.89 2.90 -0.55
N SER A 201 2.66 2.45 -0.35
CA SER A 201 1.77 2.93 0.71
C SER A 201 1.36 1.74 1.56
N THR A 202 1.54 1.86 2.88
CA THR A 202 1.22 0.78 3.81
C THR A 202 0.88 1.35 5.18
N ASP A 203 0.21 0.55 6.03
CA ASP A 203 -0.01 0.92 7.43
C ASP A 203 1.27 0.78 8.26
N LEU A 204 1.32 1.52 9.38
CA LEU A 204 2.49 1.60 10.24
C LEU A 204 2.90 0.24 10.86
N HIS A 205 1.99 -0.72 11.07
CA HIS A 205 2.37 -2.03 11.59
C HIS A 205 3.19 -2.81 10.56
N ILE A 206 2.75 -2.81 9.31
CA ILE A 206 3.50 -3.44 8.21
C ILE A 206 4.81 -2.69 7.97
N ALA A 207 4.82 -1.36 8.00
CA ALA A 207 6.05 -0.58 7.90
C ALA A 207 7.07 -0.95 8.99
N LYS A 208 6.62 -1.14 10.24
CA LYS A 208 7.47 -1.61 11.35
C LYS A 208 8.05 -3.00 11.07
N LYS A 209 7.26 -3.94 10.54
CA LYS A 209 7.74 -5.28 10.17
C LYS A 209 8.78 -5.23 9.03
N ILE A 210 8.55 -4.41 8.02
CA ILE A 210 9.51 -4.19 6.92
C ILE A 210 10.82 -3.63 7.49
N SER A 211 10.76 -2.57 8.32
CA SER A 211 11.95 -1.99 8.94
C SER A 211 12.70 -3.03 9.77
N TYR A 212 12.00 -3.79 10.60
CA TYR A 212 12.59 -4.84 11.43
C TYR A 212 13.29 -5.92 10.58
N PHE A 213 12.65 -6.36 9.50
CA PHE A 213 13.24 -7.30 8.54
C PHE A 213 14.55 -6.74 7.95
N LEU A 214 14.53 -5.50 7.45
CA LEU A 214 15.71 -4.87 6.85
C LEU A 214 16.85 -4.66 7.85
N ASP A 215 16.53 -4.37 9.11
CA ASP A 215 17.51 -4.23 10.19
C ASP A 215 18.20 -5.57 10.51
N LEU A 216 17.44 -6.67 10.56
CA LEU A 216 17.99 -8.02 10.77
C LEU A 216 18.98 -8.39 9.65
N VAL A 217 18.64 -8.09 8.41
CA VAL A 217 19.48 -8.35 7.24
C VAL A 217 20.76 -7.52 7.32
N SER A 218 20.64 -6.23 7.63
CA SER A 218 21.76 -5.28 7.71
C SER A 218 22.77 -5.66 8.80
N LEU A 219 22.29 -6.11 9.97
CA LEU A 219 23.16 -6.57 11.07
C LEU A 219 23.96 -7.82 10.69
N ARG A 220 23.42 -8.69 9.84
CA ARG A 220 24.10 -9.90 9.37
C ARG A 220 25.04 -9.65 8.20
N GLY A 221 24.66 -8.82 7.23
CA GLY A 221 25.55 -8.43 6.13
C GLY A 221 26.88 -7.84 6.61
N LYS A 222 26.87 -7.06 7.70
CA LYS A 222 28.09 -6.56 8.36
C LYS A 222 28.98 -7.65 8.96
N ASN A 223 28.39 -8.74 9.46
CA ASN A 223 29.11 -9.89 10.03
C ASN A 223 29.68 -10.83 8.95
N ILE A 224 29.10 -10.84 7.76
CA ILE A 224 29.59 -11.60 6.60
C ILE A 224 30.79 -10.86 5.98
N ASN A 225 30.68 -9.54 5.79
CA ASN A 225 31.77 -8.71 5.25
C ASN A 225 32.97 -8.56 6.21
N SER A 226 32.85 -8.89 7.49
CA SER A 226 33.98 -8.93 8.44
C SER A 226 34.74 -10.27 8.43
N ARG A 227 34.34 -11.23 7.59
CA ARG A 227 34.95 -12.57 7.45
C ARG A 227 35.64 -12.80 6.10
N ILE A 228 35.72 -11.77 5.27
CA ILE A 228 36.47 -11.71 4.00
C ILE A 228 37.66 -10.77 4.22
#